data_AF-A0A842W008-F1
#
_entry.id   AF-A0A842W008-F1
#
_cell.length_a   1.000
_cell.length_b   1.000
_cell.length_c   1.000
_cell.angle_alpha   90.00
_cell.angle_beta   90.00
_cell.angle_gamma   90.00
#
_symmetry.space_group_name_H-M   'P 1'
#
loop_
_entity.id
_entity.type
_entity.pdbx_description
1 polymer ?
#
loop_
_entity_poly.entity_id
_entity_poly.type
_entity_poly.pdbx_seq_one_letter_code
_entity_poly.pdbx_strand_id
1 'polypeptide(L)'
;MPRKNLKKPYFLIAIFLVASPAIIFGFSTLYFYSQLQLYISFNDNLNYNNYIGEFKEPDYAFLELRAAQMEERIQKYHTPNGSVLSVKFTDKELTEVKYYGGKGDSTIWTGCYIAGEAFRWAVADRTNSLEDRTKSEIAIMRALNHFEDCLQVTGIRGALARYACPWSEENAELNLCGYDDSEVEGGEYDGWTYHTYVSRDQLNGLSFGYGLIYDLVKNSTIKEKIAKHVEWIVDYFERNRWQSIMEDGTQSFRLAPMEPMLYRTPSGSNHLLAWLNLARRINYDKYNPIYQRWAIDKNLAFMTDEPVDYNVLFAYYTINVITLAMYGLINLEPNLELKEMYTDSYIRSIYDVVRYHRNAFQNFIYMNVTGMNRFDIEANMILKDSLDALQRFAETKYPNRNNGVYNTWWDDFEDIVDPISITVNKRMSRPIMMMNPLSAHTEFKIHSKYALPINRRGSGSFIWQDSPFELNYDGDKESKYCFPGNDYTLVYWMGRYYYYIPDGEGNYT
;
A
#
# COMPACT_ATOMS: atom_id res chain seq x y z
N MET A 1 50.86 2.35 -64.01
CA MET A 1 49.89 1.99 -62.94
C MET A 1 49.22 3.25 -62.41
N PRO A 2 47.90 3.44 -62.58
CA PRO A 2 47.19 4.51 -61.88
C PRO A 2 46.62 4.00 -60.55
N ARG A 3 46.84 4.74 -59.46
CA ARG A 3 46.24 4.49 -58.14
C ARG A 3 44.71 4.65 -58.26
N LYS A 4 43.97 3.53 -58.23
CA LYS A 4 42.51 3.54 -58.11
C LYS A 4 42.09 4.14 -56.77
N ASN A 5 41.17 5.10 -56.82
CA ASN A 5 40.56 5.79 -55.69
C ASN A 5 39.98 4.81 -54.65
N LEU A 6 40.72 4.59 -53.56
CA LEU A 6 40.30 3.80 -52.39
C LEU A 6 39.29 4.54 -51.47
N LYS A 7 38.79 5.73 -51.81
CA LYS A 7 38.00 6.55 -50.87
C LYS A 7 36.51 6.18 -50.74
N LYS A 8 35.91 5.47 -51.71
CA LYS A 8 34.46 5.14 -51.68
C LYS A 8 34.04 4.05 -50.67
N PRO A 9 34.76 2.93 -50.46
CA PRO A 9 34.30 1.90 -49.52
C PRO A 9 34.38 2.37 -48.05
N TYR A 10 35.40 3.15 -47.68
CA TYR A 10 35.52 3.64 -46.29
C TYR A 10 34.49 4.72 -45.94
N PHE A 11 34.01 5.50 -46.90
CA PHE A 11 32.96 6.50 -46.66
C PHE A 11 31.60 5.82 -46.39
N LEU A 12 31.26 4.77 -47.15
CA LEU A 12 30.05 3.97 -46.90
C LEU A 12 30.14 3.20 -45.58
N ILE A 13 31.30 2.64 -45.25
CA ILE A 13 31.53 1.97 -43.95
C ILE A 13 31.44 2.98 -42.79
N ALA A 14 31.98 4.19 -42.93
CA ALA A 14 31.88 5.23 -41.91
C ALA A 14 30.44 5.73 -41.73
N ILE A 15 29.68 5.92 -42.82
CA ILE A 15 28.24 6.21 -42.74
C ILE A 15 27.51 5.03 -42.07
N PHE A 16 27.82 3.78 -42.40
CA PHE A 16 27.22 2.63 -41.74
C PHE A 16 27.58 2.57 -40.24
N LEU A 17 28.81 2.86 -39.86
CA LEU A 17 29.27 2.85 -38.46
C LEU A 17 28.72 4.02 -37.64
N VAL A 18 28.44 5.17 -38.26
CA VAL A 18 27.92 6.38 -37.58
C VAL A 18 26.39 6.43 -37.61
N ALA A 19 25.76 5.98 -38.70
CA ALA A 19 24.32 5.95 -38.84
C ALA A 19 23.69 4.70 -38.22
N SER A 20 24.38 3.55 -38.17
CA SER A 20 23.80 2.34 -37.57
C SER A 20 23.47 2.49 -36.09
N PRO A 21 24.25 3.16 -35.21
CA PRO A 21 23.82 3.37 -33.82
C PRO A 21 22.60 4.27 -33.73
N ALA A 22 22.49 5.31 -34.56
CA ALA A 22 21.33 6.22 -34.58
C ALA A 22 20.08 5.55 -35.17
N ILE A 23 20.25 4.71 -36.18
CA ILE A 23 19.17 3.91 -36.78
C ILE A 23 18.72 2.82 -35.82
N ILE A 24 19.65 2.10 -35.20
CA ILE A 24 19.37 1.09 -34.16
C ILE A 24 18.66 1.77 -32.98
N PHE A 25 19.17 2.90 -32.49
CA PHE A 25 18.53 3.67 -31.43
C PHE A 25 17.13 4.14 -31.84
N GLY A 26 16.96 4.69 -33.05
CA GLY A 26 15.66 5.12 -33.56
C GLY A 26 14.64 3.97 -33.68
N PHE A 27 15.04 2.82 -34.22
CA PHE A 27 14.20 1.62 -34.25
C PHE A 27 13.91 1.07 -32.86
N SER A 28 14.88 1.07 -31.94
CA SER A 28 14.70 0.68 -30.55
C SER A 28 13.74 1.60 -29.81
N THR A 29 13.83 2.92 -30.01
CA THR A 29 12.92 3.91 -29.43
C THR A 29 11.52 3.77 -30.01
N LEU A 30 11.37 3.62 -31.33
CA LEU A 30 10.07 3.37 -31.97
C LEU A 30 9.47 2.03 -31.52
N TYR A 31 10.29 1.00 -31.40
CA TYR A 31 9.87 -0.30 -30.88
C TYR A 31 9.41 -0.19 -29.44
N PHE A 32 10.22 0.42 -28.56
CA PHE A 32 9.83 0.70 -27.18
C PHE A 32 8.54 1.51 -27.10
N TYR A 33 8.42 2.58 -27.89
CA TYR A 33 7.21 3.39 -27.95
C TYR A 33 6.00 2.59 -28.42
N SER A 34 6.13 1.74 -29.44
CA SER A 34 5.04 0.86 -29.88
C SER A 34 4.63 -0.18 -28.84
N GLN A 35 5.60 -0.75 -28.09
CA GLN A 35 5.28 -1.66 -26.99
C GLN A 35 4.60 -0.91 -25.85
N LEU A 36 5.04 0.31 -25.55
CA LEU A 36 4.44 1.19 -24.55
C LEU A 36 3.01 1.61 -24.97
N GLN A 37 2.78 1.91 -26.25
CA GLN A 37 1.45 2.23 -26.77
C GLN A 37 0.51 1.02 -26.73
N LEU A 38 0.98 -0.18 -27.07
CA LEU A 38 0.21 -1.41 -26.89
C LEU A 38 -0.14 -1.64 -25.42
N TYR A 39 0.81 -1.37 -24.52
CA TYR A 39 0.60 -1.46 -23.08
C TYR A 39 -0.43 -0.46 -22.55
N ILE A 40 -0.31 0.82 -22.92
CA ILE A 40 -1.27 1.88 -22.58
C ILE A 40 -2.65 1.52 -23.14
N SER A 41 -2.72 1.05 -24.39
CA SER A 41 -3.99 0.66 -25.00
C SER A 41 -4.67 -0.51 -24.29
N PHE A 42 -3.92 -1.43 -23.68
CA PHE A 42 -4.51 -2.47 -22.83
C PHE A 42 -5.15 -1.84 -21.59
N ASN A 43 -4.43 -0.94 -20.92
CA ASN A 43 -4.90 -0.24 -19.73
C ASN A 43 -6.18 0.59 -19.99
N ASP A 44 -6.21 1.34 -21.09
CA ASP A 44 -7.33 2.20 -21.45
C ASP A 44 -8.61 1.42 -21.84
N ASN A 45 -8.46 0.15 -22.23
CA ASN A 45 -9.56 -0.71 -22.68
C ASN A 45 -10.04 -1.71 -21.62
N LEU A 46 -9.62 -1.56 -20.36
CA LEU A 46 -10.16 -2.35 -19.24
C LEU A 46 -11.66 -2.00 -19.04
N ASN A 47 -12.52 -2.84 -19.61
CA ASN A 47 -13.96 -2.58 -19.69
C ASN A 47 -14.72 -3.13 -18.49
N TYR A 48 -15.65 -2.31 -17.96
CA TYR A 48 -16.66 -2.68 -16.96
C TYR A 48 -17.43 -3.96 -17.31
N ASN A 49 -17.71 -4.22 -18.59
CA ASN A 49 -18.68 -5.24 -18.96
C ASN A 49 -18.17 -6.69 -18.94
N ASN A 50 -16.91 -6.92 -18.57
CA ASN A 50 -16.30 -8.24 -18.65
C ASN A 50 -16.04 -8.90 -17.28
N TYR A 51 -16.92 -8.63 -16.30
CA TYR A 51 -16.90 -9.32 -15.02
C TYR A 51 -16.97 -10.84 -15.21
N ILE A 52 -15.95 -11.55 -14.73
CA ILE A 52 -16.02 -13.01 -14.60
C ILE A 52 -16.98 -13.32 -13.45
N GLY A 53 -18.15 -13.88 -13.80
CA GLY A 53 -19.11 -14.48 -12.88
C GLY A 53 -20.18 -13.53 -12.33
N GLU A 54 -21.27 -14.11 -11.85
CA GLU A 54 -22.34 -13.41 -11.15
C GLU A 54 -21.84 -12.84 -9.80
N PHE A 55 -22.32 -11.65 -9.44
CA PHE A 55 -22.06 -11.08 -8.12
C PHE A 55 -22.64 -11.99 -7.04
N LYS A 56 -21.87 -12.22 -6.00
CA LYS A 56 -22.32 -12.93 -4.83
C LYS A 56 -22.95 -11.94 -3.85
N GLU A 57 -24.20 -12.20 -3.49
CA GLU A 57 -24.88 -11.43 -2.45
C GLU A 57 -24.17 -11.61 -1.09
N PRO A 58 -24.04 -10.53 -0.30
CA PRO A 58 -23.38 -10.59 0.99
C PRO A 58 -24.26 -11.27 2.04
N ASP A 59 -23.65 -12.15 2.82
CA ASP A 59 -24.19 -12.63 4.09
C ASP A 59 -23.56 -11.77 5.21
N TYR A 60 -24.29 -10.75 5.66
CA TYR A 60 -23.76 -9.78 6.62
C TYR A 60 -23.37 -10.40 7.96
N ALA A 61 -24.13 -11.39 8.44
CA ALA A 61 -23.81 -12.10 9.67
C ALA A 61 -22.51 -12.93 9.50
N PHE A 62 -22.32 -13.54 8.34
CA PHE A 62 -21.08 -14.25 8.03
C PHE A 62 -19.88 -13.30 7.88
N LEU A 63 -20.07 -12.14 7.26
CA LEU A 63 -19.02 -11.12 7.16
C LEU A 63 -18.55 -10.65 8.54
N GLU A 64 -19.50 -10.43 9.46
CA GLU A 64 -19.24 -10.03 10.85
C GLU A 64 -18.53 -11.13 11.64
N LEU A 65 -19.03 -12.37 11.56
CA LEU A 65 -18.39 -13.54 12.16
C LEU A 65 -16.93 -13.65 11.68
N ARG A 66 -16.70 -13.46 10.38
CA ARG A 66 -15.35 -13.56 9.83
C ARG A 66 -14.44 -12.44 10.31
N ALA A 67 -14.95 -11.22 10.42
CA ALA A 67 -14.18 -10.09 10.92
C ALA A 67 -13.68 -10.37 12.34
N ALA A 68 -14.58 -10.81 13.24
CA ALA A 68 -14.23 -11.16 14.62
C ALA A 68 -13.19 -12.29 14.69
N GLN A 69 -13.33 -13.33 13.87
CA GLN A 69 -12.37 -14.44 13.82
C GLN A 69 -10.99 -14.02 13.30
N MET A 70 -10.94 -13.11 12.33
CA MET A 70 -9.67 -12.59 11.81
C MET A 70 -8.98 -11.70 12.85
N GLU A 71 -9.70 -10.84 13.54
CA GLU A 71 -9.15 -10.01 14.62
C GLU A 71 -8.53 -10.85 15.75
N GLU A 72 -9.24 -11.89 16.20
CA GLU A 72 -8.73 -12.78 17.23
C GLU A 72 -7.40 -13.41 16.78
N ARG A 73 -7.34 -13.86 15.53
CA ARG A 73 -6.10 -14.40 14.95
C ARG A 73 -5.00 -13.35 14.81
N ILE A 74 -5.33 -12.12 14.41
CA ILE A 74 -4.36 -11.02 14.32
C ILE A 74 -3.72 -10.80 15.69
N GLN A 75 -4.54 -10.61 16.72
CA GLN A 75 -4.06 -10.33 18.07
C GLN A 75 -3.28 -11.49 18.69
N LYS A 76 -3.71 -12.73 18.40
CA LYS A 76 -3.09 -13.94 18.94
C LYS A 76 -1.76 -14.29 18.27
N TYR A 77 -1.70 -14.17 16.94
CA TYR A 77 -0.59 -14.71 16.17
C TYR A 77 0.19 -13.67 15.38
N HIS A 78 -0.40 -12.55 14.99
CA HIS A 78 0.23 -11.64 14.03
C HIS A 78 0.71 -10.33 14.64
N THR A 79 0.53 -10.10 15.94
CA THR A 79 0.99 -8.87 16.62
C THR A 79 2.00 -9.14 17.75
N PRO A 80 3.11 -9.87 17.50
CA PRO A 80 4.19 -9.94 18.48
C PRO A 80 4.68 -8.51 18.76
N ASN A 81 4.92 -8.21 20.03
CA ASN A 81 5.32 -6.87 20.49
C ASN A 81 4.38 -5.71 20.08
N GLY A 82 3.18 -5.99 19.55
CA GLY A 82 2.21 -4.97 19.13
C GLY A 82 2.24 -4.59 17.65
N SER A 83 3.13 -5.16 16.83
CA SER A 83 3.22 -4.85 15.40
C SER A 83 2.78 -5.99 14.51
N VAL A 84 2.09 -5.68 13.42
CA VAL A 84 1.58 -6.65 12.45
C VAL A 84 2.72 -7.30 11.66
N LEU A 85 2.81 -8.62 11.74
CA LEU A 85 3.74 -9.47 11.00
C LEU A 85 3.01 -10.65 10.34
N SER A 86 3.64 -11.18 9.29
CA SER A 86 3.27 -12.49 8.73
C SER A 86 3.86 -13.62 9.59
N VAL A 87 3.23 -14.78 9.54
CA VAL A 87 3.60 -15.92 10.38
C VAL A 87 3.83 -17.15 9.54
N LYS A 88 4.92 -17.88 9.78
CA LYS A 88 5.02 -19.28 9.41
C LYS A 88 4.68 -20.14 10.62
N PHE A 89 3.71 -21.03 10.47
CA PHE A 89 3.34 -22.01 11.49
C PHE A 89 4.18 -23.29 11.36
N THR A 90 4.21 -24.11 12.42
CA THR A 90 4.92 -25.40 12.42
C THR A 90 4.27 -26.41 11.47
N ASP A 91 2.93 -26.37 11.39
CA ASP A 91 2.11 -27.22 10.53
C ASP A 91 0.87 -26.50 9.97
N LYS A 92 0.03 -27.25 9.26
CA LYS A 92 -1.18 -26.77 8.57
C LYS A 92 -2.38 -26.55 9.49
N GLU A 93 -2.28 -26.89 10.78
CA GLU A 93 -3.33 -26.62 11.77
C GLU A 93 -3.30 -25.15 12.23
N LEU A 94 -2.19 -24.45 11.96
CA LEU A 94 -2.01 -23.01 12.18
C LEU A 94 -2.23 -22.59 13.64
N THR A 95 -1.72 -23.40 14.56
CA THR A 95 -1.88 -23.22 16.01
C THR A 95 -0.60 -22.80 16.73
N GLU A 96 0.57 -23.20 16.23
CA GLU A 96 1.89 -22.94 16.82
C GLU A 96 2.81 -22.20 15.83
N VAL A 97 3.39 -21.09 16.29
CA VAL A 97 4.27 -20.23 15.48
C VAL A 97 5.65 -20.86 15.37
N LYS A 98 6.15 -20.97 14.13
CA LYS A 98 7.53 -21.36 13.85
C LYS A 98 8.46 -20.15 13.77
N TYR A 99 8.08 -19.14 12.99
CA TYR A 99 8.79 -17.86 12.92
C TYR A 99 7.91 -16.76 12.32
N TYR A 100 8.35 -15.51 12.45
CA TYR A 100 7.72 -14.32 11.86
C TYR A 100 8.45 -13.82 10.62
N GLY A 101 7.70 -13.17 9.73
CA GLY A 101 8.25 -12.52 8.53
C GLY A 101 7.56 -11.19 8.26
N GLY A 102 8.06 -10.46 7.25
CA GLY A 102 7.46 -9.19 6.83
C GLY A 102 7.79 -8.00 7.73
N LYS A 103 8.85 -8.10 8.56
CA LYS A 103 9.33 -7.00 9.42
C LYS A 103 9.59 -5.71 8.64
N GLY A 104 10.07 -5.84 7.40
CA GLY A 104 10.30 -4.73 6.48
C GLY A 104 9.08 -3.82 6.31
N ASP A 105 7.88 -4.38 6.21
CA ASP A 105 6.65 -3.61 5.97
C ASP A 105 5.72 -3.59 7.19
N SER A 106 6.25 -3.92 8.37
CA SER A 106 5.43 -4.03 9.57
C SER A 106 4.78 -2.70 9.94
N THR A 107 5.46 -1.57 9.73
CA THR A 107 4.92 -0.25 10.09
C THR A 107 3.71 0.11 9.24
N ILE A 108 3.77 -0.01 7.90
CA ILE A 108 2.64 0.30 7.03
C ILE A 108 1.43 -0.57 7.37
N TRP A 109 1.62 -1.88 7.58
CA TRP A 109 0.51 -2.79 7.84
C TRP A 109 -0.07 -2.67 9.24
N THR A 110 0.75 -2.30 10.21
CA THR A 110 0.28 -1.94 11.55
C THR A 110 -0.52 -0.64 11.52
N GLY A 111 -0.10 0.35 10.72
CA GLY A 111 -0.89 1.55 10.45
C GLY A 111 -2.27 1.25 9.85
N CYS A 112 -2.33 0.35 8.85
CA CYS A 112 -3.60 -0.12 8.28
C CYS A 112 -4.45 -0.92 9.29
N TYR A 113 -3.83 -1.73 10.14
CA TYR A 113 -4.54 -2.49 11.17
C TYR A 113 -5.20 -1.57 12.20
N ILE A 114 -4.47 -0.59 12.74
CA ILE A 114 -5.02 0.33 13.73
C ILE A 114 -6.03 1.33 13.13
N ALA A 115 -5.95 1.61 11.82
CA ALA A 115 -7.02 2.28 11.09
C ALA A 115 -8.32 1.45 11.11
N GLY A 116 -8.22 0.14 10.89
CA GLY A 116 -9.35 -0.79 11.02
C GLY A 116 -9.94 -0.80 12.44
N GLU A 117 -9.07 -0.83 13.45
CA GLU A 117 -9.49 -0.73 14.85
C GLU A 117 -10.13 0.63 15.20
N ALA A 118 -9.72 1.73 14.57
CA ALA A 118 -10.37 3.03 14.74
C ALA A 118 -11.81 3.03 14.19
N PHE A 119 -12.02 2.42 13.01
CA PHE A 119 -13.37 2.24 12.49
C PHE A 119 -14.22 1.31 13.36
N ARG A 120 -13.65 0.19 13.81
CA ARG A 120 -14.33 -0.71 14.75
C ARG A 120 -14.73 0.01 16.03
N TRP A 121 -13.81 0.79 16.61
CA TRP A 121 -14.09 1.60 17.80
C TRP A 121 -15.25 2.56 17.55
N ALA A 122 -15.28 3.24 16.41
CA ALA A 122 -16.34 4.19 16.07
C ALA A 122 -17.70 3.51 15.88
N VAL A 123 -17.73 2.33 15.24
CA VAL A 123 -18.94 1.50 15.14
C VAL A 123 -19.39 1.06 16.52
N ALA A 124 -18.47 0.58 17.35
CA ALA A 124 -18.75 0.14 18.72
C ALA A 124 -19.26 1.27 19.62
N ASP A 125 -18.74 2.49 19.45
CA ASP A 125 -19.23 3.69 20.14
C ASP A 125 -20.66 4.03 19.71
N ARG A 126 -20.93 3.98 18.40
CA ARG A 126 -22.28 4.19 17.84
C ARG A 126 -23.28 3.13 18.31
N THR A 127 -22.88 1.87 18.38
CA THR A 127 -23.74 0.74 18.77
C THR A 127 -23.73 0.45 20.26
N ASN A 128 -23.02 1.24 21.07
CA ASN A 128 -22.83 1.06 22.51
C ASN A 128 -22.19 -0.28 22.93
N SER A 129 -21.35 -0.90 22.09
CA SER A 129 -20.54 -2.07 22.44
C SER A 129 -19.33 -1.67 23.28
N LEU A 130 -19.40 -1.87 24.61
CA LEU A 130 -18.25 -1.64 25.51
C LEU A 130 -17.11 -2.62 25.23
N GLU A 131 -17.44 -3.88 24.91
CA GLU A 131 -16.46 -4.92 24.64
C GLU A 131 -15.61 -4.58 23.42
N ASP A 132 -16.22 -4.21 22.30
CA ASP A 132 -15.47 -3.88 21.08
C ASP A 132 -14.66 -2.60 21.22
N ARG A 133 -15.19 -1.57 21.89
CA ARG A 133 -14.39 -0.36 22.22
C ARG A 133 -13.14 -0.74 23.02
N THR A 134 -13.30 -1.57 24.04
CA THR A 134 -12.18 -2.01 24.89
C THR A 134 -11.15 -2.81 24.09
N LYS A 135 -11.60 -3.74 23.24
CA LYS A 135 -10.72 -4.54 22.37
C LYS A 135 -9.92 -3.66 21.41
N SER A 136 -10.58 -2.70 20.75
CA SER A 136 -9.91 -1.77 19.85
C SER A 136 -8.92 -0.86 20.57
N GLU A 137 -9.26 -0.33 21.74
CA GLU A 137 -8.34 0.49 22.54
C GLU A 137 -7.09 -0.29 22.98
N ILE A 138 -7.24 -1.56 23.38
CA ILE A 138 -6.11 -2.43 23.72
C ILE A 138 -5.23 -2.69 22.50
N ALA A 139 -5.83 -3.02 21.36
CA ALA A 139 -5.10 -3.25 20.11
C ALA A 139 -4.31 -2.02 19.66
N ILE A 140 -4.97 -0.86 19.67
CA ILE A 140 -4.37 0.44 19.33
C ILE A 140 -3.22 0.75 20.29
N MET A 141 -3.43 0.64 21.61
CA MET A 141 -2.40 0.98 22.58
C MET A 141 -1.16 0.09 22.46
N ARG A 142 -1.32 -1.21 22.18
CA ARG A 142 -0.20 -2.14 21.93
C ARG A 142 0.64 -1.70 20.73
N ALA A 143 -0.01 -1.35 19.62
CA ALA A 143 0.68 -0.85 18.43
C ALA A 143 1.35 0.50 18.67
N LEU A 144 0.70 1.41 19.39
CA LEU A 144 1.29 2.70 19.74
C LEU A 144 2.52 2.53 20.64
N ASN A 145 2.52 1.61 21.59
CA ASN A 145 3.72 1.33 22.39
C ASN A 145 4.88 0.84 21.52
N HIS A 146 4.62 -0.08 20.59
CA HIS A 146 5.64 -0.52 19.63
C HIS A 146 6.18 0.61 18.75
N PHE A 147 5.30 1.51 18.28
CA PHE A 147 5.75 2.67 17.50
C PHE A 147 6.54 3.67 18.33
N GLU A 148 6.21 3.83 19.61
CA GLU A 148 7.03 4.64 20.53
C GLU A 148 8.45 4.07 20.64
N ASP A 149 8.59 2.74 20.69
CA ASP A 149 9.90 2.08 20.63
C ASP A 149 10.60 2.33 19.30
N CYS A 150 9.91 2.13 18.17
CA CYS A 150 10.48 2.36 16.84
C CYS A 150 10.91 3.83 16.60
N LEU A 151 10.28 4.79 17.27
CA LEU A 151 10.61 6.22 17.14
C LEU A 151 11.79 6.68 18.02
N GLN A 152 12.28 5.80 18.89
CA GLN A 152 13.34 6.11 19.86
C GLN A 152 14.55 5.19 19.75
N VAL A 153 14.37 3.94 19.33
CA VAL A 153 15.41 2.90 19.28
C VAL A 153 16.64 3.28 18.46
N THR A 154 16.48 4.15 17.47
CA THR A 154 17.58 4.65 16.62
C THR A 154 18.51 5.64 17.34
N GLY A 155 18.15 6.09 18.55
CA GLY A 155 18.82 7.19 19.26
C GLY A 155 18.51 8.58 18.69
N ILE A 156 17.85 8.66 17.53
CA ILE A 156 17.43 9.91 16.90
C ILE A 156 15.91 10.03 17.04
N ARG A 157 15.44 10.76 18.06
CA ARG A 157 14.00 10.93 18.35
C ARG A 157 13.20 11.35 17.12
N GLY A 158 12.22 10.54 16.71
CA GLY A 158 11.38 10.79 15.54
C GLY A 158 11.90 10.21 14.22
N ALA A 159 13.13 9.69 14.20
CA ALA A 159 13.59 8.82 13.12
C ALA A 159 13.00 7.42 13.35
N LEU A 160 11.99 7.10 12.54
CA LEU A 160 11.27 5.83 12.61
C LEU A 160 12.18 4.66 12.21
N ALA A 161 12.12 3.57 12.98
CA ALA A 161 12.53 2.23 12.56
C ALA A 161 11.33 1.45 11.98
N ARG A 162 11.57 0.47 11.11
CA ARG A 162 10.52 -0.37 10.51
C ARG A 162 9.91 -1.36 11.53
N TYR A 163 10.74 -1.82 12.47
CA TYR A 163 10.39 -2.74 13.56
C TYR A 163 11.47 -2.69 14.64
N ALA A 164 11.13 -2.90 15.91
CA ALA A 164 12.08 -2.94 17.02
C ALA A 164 11.75 -4.06 18.04
N CYS A 165 12.78 -4.72 18.58
CA CYS A 165 12.60 -5.75 19.62
C CYS A 165 13.83 -5.83 20.54
N PRO A 166 13.64 -6.15 21.83
CA PRO A 166 14.75 -6.50 22.70
C PRO A 166 15.39 -7.81 22.22
N TRP A 167 16.72 -7.91 22.24
CA TRP A 167 17.40 -9.14 21.90
C TRP A 167 17.15 -10.23 22.95
N SER A 168 16.80 -11.43 22.50
CA SER A 168 16.76 -12.65 23.29
C SER A 168 16.91 -13.86 22.36
N GLU A 169 17.35 -15.01 22.89
CA GLU A 169 17.41 -16.25 22.12
C GLU A 169 16.04 -16.61 21.53
N GLU A 170 14.96 -16.46 22.32
CA GLU A 170 13.59 -16.68 21.86
C GLU A 170 13.20 -15.76 20.69
N ASN A 171 13.50 -14.46 20.77
CA ASN A 171 13.18 -13.52 19.70
C ASN A 171 14.01 -13.80 18.43
N ALA A 172 15.25 -14.26 18.58
CA ALA A 172 16.10 -14.66 17.46
C ALA A 172 15.58 -15.94 16.78
N GLU A 173 15.19 -16.96 17.56
CA GLU A 173 14.59 -18.20 17.04
C GLU A 173 13.28 -17.94 16.27
N LEU A 174 12.50 -16.98 16.74
CA LEU A 174 11.25 -16.56 16.10
C LEU A 174 11.45 -15.57 14.92
N ASN A 175 12.69 -15.21 14.57
CA ASN A 175 13.02 -14.20 13.56
C ASN A 175 12.38 -12.81 13.84
N LEU A 176 12.16 -12.48 15.10
CA LEU A 176 11.75 -11.14 15.53
C LEU A 176 12.96 -10.20 15.54
N CYS A 177 14.13 -10.70 15.93
CA CYS A 177 15.42 -10.01 15.86
C CYS A 177 16.40 -10.85 15.02
N GLY A 178 17.37 -10.26 14.31
CA GLY A 178 18.27 -11.05 13.46
C GLY A 178 19.44 -10.30 12.81
N TYR A 179 20.18 -11.01 11.96
CA TYR A 179 21.47 -10.57 11.40
C TYR A 179 21.41 -9.31 10.53
N ASP A 180 20.25 -9.03 9.91
CA ASP A 180 20.03 -7.85 9.09
C ASP A 180 19.50 -6.64 9.89
N ASP A 181 19.36 -6.78 11.22
CA ASP A 181 18.91 -5.71 12.11
C ASP A 181 20.12 -5.02 12.77
N SER A 182 19.97 -3.72 13.02
CA SER A 182 20.98 -2.92 13.71
C SER A 182 20.87 -3.18 15.22
N GLU A 183 22.01 -3.37 15.89
CA GLU A 183 22.09 -3.51 17.35
C GLU A 183 22.26 -2.15 18.02
N VAL A 184 21.68 -1.98 19.20
CA VAL A 184 21.79 -0.76 20.01
C VAL A 184 22.74 -1.00 21.18
N GLU A 185 23.79 -0.17 21.26
CA GLU A 185 24.74 -0.15 22.38
C GLU A 185 24.50 1.08 23.28
N GLY A 186 24.20 0.84 24.55
CA GLY A 186 24.01 1.85 25.58
C GLY A 186 22.66 2.57 25.55
N GLY A 187 22.38 3.33 26.62
CA GLY A 187 21.13 4.07 26.77
C GLY A 187 19.95 3.19 27.20
N GLU A 188 18.72 3.70 26.99
CA GLU A 188 17.48 3.02 27.39
C GLU A 188 17.19 1.75 26.57
N TYR A 189 17.64 1.74 25.31
CA TYR A 189 17.45 0.63 24.37
C TYR A 189 18.69 -0.28 24.27
N ASP A 190 19.60 -0.24 25.26
CA ASP A 190 20.77 -1.13 25.30
C ASP A 190 20.35 -2.61 25.17
N GLY A 191 20.96 -3.33 24.23
CA GLY A 191 20.62 -4.72 23.92
C GLY A 191 19.33 -4.90 23.09
N TRP A 192 18.79 -3.84 22.49
CA TRP A 192 17.73 -3.94 21.49
C TRP A 192 18.29 -4.09 20.07
N THR A 193 17.44 -4.60 19.19
CA THR A 193 17.67 -4.61 17.75
C THR A 193 16.54 -3.88 17.03
N TYR A 194 16.85 -3.30 15.87
CA TYR A 194 15.84 -2.64 15.04
C TYR A 194 16.11 -2.78 13.56
N HIS A 195 15.04 -2.82 12.79
CA HIS A 195 15.09 -2.87 11.34
C HIS A 195 15.06 -1.45 10.76
N THR A 196 16.10 -1.08 10.00
CA THR A 196 16.31 0.29 9.49
C THR A 196 15.80 0.46 8.05
N TYR A 197 16.31 1.44 7.31
CA TYR A 197 15.94 1.73 5.91
C TYR A 197 14.48 2.10 5.66
N VAL A 198 13.84 2.92 6.51
CA VAL A 198 12.44 3.30 6.34
C VAL A 198 12.16 3.92 4.96
N SER A 199 11.19 3.34 4.25
CA SER A 199 10.63 3.88 3.00
C SER A 199 9.31 4.63 3.27
N ARG A 200 8.85 5.38 2.27
CA ARG A 200 7.76 6.34 2.42
C ARG A 200 6.42 5.68 2.74
N ASP A 201 6.23 4.47 2.26
CA ASP A 201 5.09 3.61 2.56
C ASP A 201 4.87 3.40 4.07
N GLN A 202 5.91 3.17 4.85
CA GLN A 202 5.83 3.00 6.30
C GLN A 202 5.21 4.23 6.96
N LEU A 203 5.68 5.42 6.58
CA LEU A 203 5.17 6.70 7.07
C LEU A 203 3.74 6.96 6.61
N ASN A 204 3.38 6.57 5.38
CA ASN A 204 2.02 6.76 4.89
C ASN A 204 1.01 5.87 5.62
N GLY A 205 1.32 4.59 5.83
CA GLY A 205 0.46 3.72 6.63
C GLY A 205 0.31 4.22 8.06
N LEU A 206 1.40 4.70 8.67
CA LEU A 206 1.36 5.30 10.00
C LEU A 206 0.48 6.55 10.05
N SER A 207 0.63 7.45 9.07
CA SER A 207 -0.18 8.67 8.97
C SER A 207 -1.68 8.37 8.81
N PHE A 208 -2.02 7.33 8.04
CA PHE A 208 -3.38 6.87 7.82
C PHE A 208 -4.01 6.37 9.12
N GLY A 209 -3.31 5.48 9.83
CA GLY A 209 -3.76 4.96 11.13
C GLY A 209 -3.89 6.06 12.19
N TYR A 210 -2.87 6.90 12.34
CA TYR A 210 -2.87 7.98 13.34
C TYR A 210 -3.96 9.01 13.07
N GLY A 211 -4.17 9.40 11.82
CA GLY A 211 -5.22 10.34 11.43
C GLY A 211 -6.61 9.84 11.83
N LEU A 212 -6.92 8.58 11.51
CA LEU A 212 -8.19 7.95 11.86
C LEU A 212 -8.40 7.83 13.37
N ILE A 213 -7.40 7.37 14.11
CA ILE A 213 -7.53 7.24 15.56
C ILE A 213 -7.73 8.62 16.21
N TYR A 214 -6.94 9.61 15.81
CA TYR A 214 -7.04 10.95 16.40
C TYR A 214 -8.41 11.59 16.17
N ASP A 215 -9.02 11.30 15.02
CA ASP A 215 -10.35 11.79 14.68
C ASP A 215 -11.47 11.01 15.40
N LEU A 216 -11.40 9.68 15.37
CA LEU A 216 -12.52 8.83 15.77
C LEU A 216 -12.49 8.42 17.26
N VAL A 217 -11.33 8.08 17.81
CA VAL A 217 -11.24 7.43 19.13
C VAL A 217 -11.25 8.46 20.25
N LYS A 218 -12.19 8.36 21.21
CA LYS A 218 -12.38 9.37 22.27
C LYS A 218 -11.41 9.26 23.46
N ASN A 219 -10.64 8.17 23.57
CA ASN A 219 -9.72 7.94 24.68
C ASN A 219 -8.56 8.97 24.68
N SER A 220 -8.47 9.79 25.74
CA SER A 220 -7.50 10.89 25.84
C SER A 220 -6.04 10.40 25.88
N THR A 221 -5.75 9.30 26.58
CA THR A 221 -4.41 8.72 26.65
C THR A 221 -3.91 8.29 25.27
N ILE A 222 -4.78 7.71 24.45
CA ILE A 222 -4.46 7.35 23.06
C ILE A 222 -4.19 8.61 22.23
N LYS A 223 -5.02 9.65 22.36
CA LYS A 223 -4.83 10.92 21.64
C LYS A 223 -3.53 11.63 22.02
N GLU A 224 -3.19 11.65 23.30
CA GLU A 224 -1.94 12.22 23.82
C GLU A 224 -0.71 11.50 23.26
N LYS A 225 -0.74 10.15 23.21
CA LYS A 225 0.35 9.35 22.65
C LYS A 225 0.51 9.58 21.14
N ILE A 226 -0.59 9.66 20.38
CA ILE A 226 -0.54 10.02 18.96
C ILE A 226 0.02 11.43 18.76
N ALA A 227 -0.47 12.40 19.53
CA ALA A 227 0.03 13.78 19.46
C ALA A 227 1.55 13.81 19.64
N LYS A 228 2.04 13.16 20.69
CA LYS A 228 3.48 13.00 20.96
C LYS A 228 4.24 12.39 19.78
N HIS A 229 3.76 11.29 19.19
CA HIS A 229 4.45 10.64 18.07
C HIS A 229 4.45 11.50 16.80
N VAL A 230 3.33 12.14 16.46
CA VAL A 230 3.23 13.03 15.30
C VAL A 230 4.18 14.21 15.47
N GLU A 231 4.22 14.82 16.66
CA GLU A 231 5.16 15.90 16.93
C GLU A 231 6.62 15.43 16.76
N TRP A 232 6.98 14.25 17.25
CA TRP A 232 8.34 13.71 17.09
C TRP A 232 8.73 13.54 15.63
N ILE A 233 7.85 12.97 14.82
CA ILE A 233 8.08 12.70 13.40
C ILE A 233 8.16 14.03 12.63
N VAL A 234 7.20 14.92 12.81
CA VAL A 234 7.14 16.17 12.05
C VAL A 234 8.28 17.11 12.43
N ASP A 235 8.61 17.22 13.72
CA ASP A 235 9.78 17.99 14.17
C ASP A 235 11.09 17.37 13.66
N TYR A 236 11.17 16.04 13.54
CA TYR A 236 12.31 15.36 12.93
C TYR A 236 12.46 15.74 11.47
N PHE A 237 11.40 15.68 10.68
CA PHE A 237 11.52 16.06 9.28
C PHE A 237 11.77 17.56 9.12
N GLU A 238 11.08 18.43 9.87
CA GLU A 238 11.27 19.87 9.76
C GLU A 238 12.72 20.29 10.07
N ARG A 239 13.30 19.82 11.19
CA ARG A 239 14.68 20.16 11.58
C ARG A 239 15.72 19.61 10.61
N ASN A 240 15.40 18.53 9.92
CA ASN A 240 16.25 17.87 8.94
C ASN A 240 15.93 18.25 7.49
N ARG A 241 15.21 19.36 7.27
CA ARG A 241 14.84 19.88 5.94
C ARG A 241 14.08 18.86 5.08
N TRP A 242 13.19 18.10 5.72
CA TRP A 242 12.34 17.09 5.11
C TRP A 242 13.10 15.92 4.46
N GLN A 243 14.34 15.71 4.93
CA GLN A 243 15.20 14.59 4.56
C GLN A 243 15.31 13.62 5.73
N SER A 244 15.47 12.34 5.41
CA SER A 244 15.82 11.32 6.41
C SER A 244 17.33 11.20 6.56
N ILE A 245 17.75 10.89 7.79
CA ILE A 245 19.14 10.73 8.20
C ILE A 245 19.42 9.24 8.41
N MET A 246 20.54 8.78 7.84
CA MET A 246 21.14 7.47 8.08
C MET A 246 21.77 7.38 9.49
N GLU A 247 22.12 6.18 9.93
CA GLU A 247 22.82 5.94 11.20
C GLU A 247 24.18 6.65 11.29
N ASP A 248 24.87 6.85 10.16
CA ASP A 248 26.14 7.58 10.07
C ASP A 248 25.99 9.11 10.05
N GLY A 249 24.76 9.62 10.22
CA GLY A 249 24.46 11.04 10.20
C GLY A 249 24.32 11.65 8.80
N THR A 250 24.47 10.86 7.73
CA THR A 250 24.33 11.36 6.36
C THR A 250 22.86 11.46 5.94
N GLN A 251 22.55 12.45 5.10
CA GLN A 251 21.24 12.54 4.46
C GLN A 251 21.14 11.50 3.34
N SER A 252 20.01 10.81 3.26
CA SER A 252 19.77 9.83 2.20
C SER A 252 18.48 10.11 1.45
N PHE A 253 18.62 10.37 0.15
CA PHE A 253 17.51 10.44 -0.79
C PHE A 253 16.81 9.07 -0.98
N ARG A 254 17.36 7.98 -0.42
CA ARG A 254 16.79 6.63 -0.51
C ARG A 254 15.91 6.25 0.69
N LEU A 255 15.92 7.05 1.77
CA LEU A 255 15.21 6.77 3.03
C LEU A 255 13.91 7.57 3.19
N ALA A 256 13.01 7.57 2.22
CA ALA A 256 11.72 8.26 2.36
C ALA A 256 11.79 9.79 2.62
N PRO A 257 12.53 10.58 1.82
CA PRO A 257 12.43 12.03 1.96
C PRO A 257 10.97 12.48 1.80
N MET A 258 10.55 13.38 2.69
CA MET A 258 9.25 14.06 2.63
C MET A 258 9.32 15.30 1.75
N GLU A 259 10.52 15.81 1.44
CA GLU A 259 10.67 16.88 0.47
C GLU A 259 10.16 16.44 -0.92
N PRO A 260 9.23 17.17 -1.54
CA PRO A 260 8.77 16.87 -2.89
C PRO A 260 9.93 16.95 -3.88
N MET A 261 10.11 15.92 -4.70
CA MET A 261 11.23 15.85 -5.66
C MET A 261 10.90 16.63 -6.95
N LEU A 262 10.90 17.97 -6.88
CA LEU A 262 10.47 18.88 -7.95
C LEU A 262 11.14 18.63 -9.33
N TYR A 263 12.33 18.04 -9.38
CA TYR A 263 13.07 17.80 -10.64
C TYR A 263 12.79 16.46 -11.32
N ARG A 264 12.14 15.50 -10.63
CA ARG A 264 11.98 14.12 -11.15
C ARG A 264 10.54 13.79 -11.50
N THR A 265 9.60 14.41 -10.81
CA THR A 265 8.13 14.43 -11.00
C THR A 265 7.59 15.18 -9.77
N PRO A 266 6.49 15.95 -9.82
CA PRO A 266 5.85 16.49 -8.62
C PRO A 266 5.24 15.40 -7.69
N SER A 267 5.81 14.20 -7.69
CA SER A 267 5.47 13.08 -6.84
C SER A 267 5.86 13.35 -5.39
N GLY A 268 4.88 13.26 -4.50
CA GLY A 268 5.05 13.22 -3.05
C GLY A 268 4.57 14.44 -2.26
N SER A 269 3.92 15.40 -2.90
CA SER A 269 3.23 16.51 -2.22
C SER A 269 2.18 15.99 -1.24
N ASN A 270 1.39 15.00 -1.66
CA ASN A 270 0.35 14.34 -0.86
C ASN A 270 0.89 13.79 0.48
N HIS A 271 2.08 13.17 0.49
CA HIS A 271 2.66 12.57 1.69
C HIS A 271 3.05 13.63 2.73
N LEU A 272 3.75 14.68 2.29
CA LEU A 272 4.11 15.80 3.16
C LEU A 272 2.87 16.51 3.70
N LEU A 273 1.93 16.82 2.80
CA LEU A 273 0.70 17.51 3.19
C LEU A 273 -0.17 16.67 4.11
N ALA A 274 -0.24 15.34 3.95
CA ALA A 274 -0.96 14.46 4.87
C ALA A 274 -0.42 14.54 6.30
N TRP A 275 0.91 14.49 6.47
CA TRP A 275 1.55 14.64 7.78
C TRP A 275 1.34 16.03 8.38
N LEU A 276 1.53 17.09 7.60
CA LEU A 276 1.32 18.47 8.07
C LEU A 276 -0.15 18.73 8.40
N ASN A 277 -1.08 18.14 7.65
CA ASN A 277 -2.52 18.25 7.92
C ASN A 277 -2.90 17.57 9.24
N LEU A 278 -2.36 16.38 9.50
CA LEU A 278 -2.51 15.72 10.80
C LEU A 278 -1.87 16.54 11.93
N ALA A 279 -0.66 17.05 11.72
CA ALA A 279 0.07 17.82 12.73
C ALA A 279 -0.67 19.10 13.13
N ARG A 280 -1.19 19.87 12.17
CA ARG A 280 -1.97 21.09 12.49
C ARG A 280 -3.33 20.78 13.14
N ARG A 281 -3.87 19.58 12.94
CA ARG A 281 -5.07 19.14 13.67
C ARG A 281 -4.77 18.86 15.14
N ILE A 282 -3.54 18.43 15.44
CA ILE A 282 -3.05 18.18 16.80
C ILE A 282 -2.62 19.49 17.49
N ASN A 283 -1.85 20.32 16.81
CA ASN A 283 -1.32 21.58 17.33
C ASN A 283 -1.34 22.64 16.22
N TYR A 284 -2.46 23.35 16.15
CA TYR A 284 -2.74 24.30 15.08
C TYR A 284 -1.72 25.44 15.03
N ASP A 285 -1.44 26.07 16.16
CA ASP A 285 -0.58 27.26 16.22
C ASP A 285 0.85 26.94 15.77
N LYS A 286 1.37 25.75 16.10
CA LYS A 286 2.71 25.32 15.69
C LYS A 286 2.77 24.93 14.21
N TYR A 287 1.87 24.07 13.75
CA TYR A 287 2.03 23.42 12.44
C TYR A 287 1.21 24.06 11.32
N ASN A 288 0.18 24.85 11.60
CA ASN A 288 -0.58 25.53 10.55
C ASN A 288 0.29 26.49 9.71
N PRO A 289 1.20 27.32 10.29
CA PRO A 289 2.11 28.13 9.48
C PRO A 289 3.01 27.31 8.56
N ILE A 290 3.46 26.13 9.01
CA ILE A 290 4.28 25.21 8.21
C ILE A 290 3.45 24.59 7.09
N TYR A 291 2.21 24.17 7.38
CA TYR A 291 1.26 23.70 6.37
C TYR A 291 0.98 24.76 5.31
N GLN A 292 0.65 26.00 5.71
CA GLN A 292 0.38 27.10 4.78
C GLN A 292 1.58 27.39 3.86
N ARG A 293 2.79 27.40 4.42
CA ARG A 293 4.03 27.56 3.64
C ARG A 293 4.16 26.49 2.56
N TRP A 294 3.85 25.23 2.85
CA TRP A 294 4.00 24.15 1.89
C TRP A 294 2.80 24.03 0.94
N ALA A 295 1.58 23.99 1.47
CA ALA A 295 0.37 23.86 0.68
C ALA A 295 0.17 25.05 -0.27
N ILE A 296 0.30 26.28 0.25
CA ILE A 296 -0.06 27.51 -0.46
C ILE A 296 1.18 28.21 -1.04
N ASP A 297 2.14 28.63 -0.21
CA ASP A 297 3.27 29.44 -0.70
C ASP A 297 4.19 28.66 -1.66
N LYS A 298 4.30 27.34 -1.47
CA LYS A 298 5.04 26.41 -2.35
C LYS A 298 4.14 25.72 -3.37
N ASN A 299 2.84 26.06 -3.41
CA ASN A 299 1.87 25.57 -4.37
C ASN A 299 1.71 24.04 -4.39
N LEU A 300 2.07 23.34 -3.31
CA LEU A 300 2.00 21.88 -3.27
C LEU A 300 0.56 21.38 -3.32
N ALA A 301 -0.41 22.17 -2.88
CA ALA A 301 -1.81 21.78 -2.93
C ALA A 301 -2.32 21.57 -4.38
N PHE A 302 -1.68 22.20 -5.38
CA PHE A 302 -1.99 22.03 -6.80
C PHE A 302 -1.14 20.96 -7.48
N MET A 303 -0.26 20.30 -6.73
CA MET A 303 0.70 19.30 -7.21
C MET A 303 0.53 17.97 -6.49
N THR A 304 -0.71 17.64 -6.11
CA THR A 304 -1.06 16.35 -5.49
C THR A 304 -1.39 15.27 -6.51
N ASP A 305 -1.57 15.62 -7.79
CA ASP A 305 -1.80 14.68 -8.89
C ASP A 305 -0.56 13.79 -9.08
N GLU A 306 -0.76 12.47 -9.07
CA GLU A 306 0.31 11.50 -9.22
C GLU A 306 0.22 10.77 -10.57
N PRO A 307 1.31 10.70 -11.36
CA PRO A 307 1.32 10.01 -12.65
C PRO A 307 1.42 8.49 -12.47
N VAL A 308 0.39 7.86 -11.90
CA VAL A 308 0.31 6.40 -11.69
C VAL A 308 -0.40 5.66 -12.82
N ASP A 309 -1.02 6.41 -13.75
CA ASP A 309 -1.68 5.94 -14.97
C ASP A 309 -0.75 5.18 -15.91
N TYR A 310 0.56 5.44 -15.86
CA TYR A 310 1.53 4.78 -16.72
C TYR A 310 1.69 3.28 -16.47
N ASN A 311 1.21 2.70 -15.35
CA ASN A 311 1.47 1.30 -15.03
C ASN A 311 0.62 0.64 -13.90
N VAL A 312 -0.66 0.34 -14.12
CA VAL A 312 -1.49 -0.34 -13.10
C VAL A 312 -1.10 -1.79 -12.83
N LEU A 313 -0.39 -2.44 -13.75
CA LEU A 313 0.00 -3.85 -13.61
C LEU A 313 1.22 -4.03 -12.69
N PHE A 314 2.14 -3.07 -12.66
CA PHE A 314 3.39 -3.13 -11.90
C PHE A 314 3.47 -2.09 -10.77
N ALA A 315 2.74 -0.97 -10.84
CA ALA A 315 2.76 0.09 -9.81
C ALA A 315 1.53 0.06 -8.88
N TYR A 316 0.77 -1.03 -8.83
CA TYR A 316 -0.43 -1.14 -8.00
C TYR A 316 -0.14 -0.87 -6.51
N TYR A 317 1.03 -1.30 -6.03
CA TYR A 317 1.50 -0.98 -4.68
C TYR A 317 1.55 0.52 -4.42
N THR A 318 2.11 1.29 -5.37
CA THR A 318 2.23 2.76 -5.27
C THR A 318 0.87 3.44 -5.20
N ILE A 319 -0.11 2.96 -5.99
CA ILE A 319 -1.50 3.44 -5.92
C ILE A 319 -2.04 3.31 -4.49
N ASN A 320 -1.86 2.13 -3.86
CA ASN A 320 -2.31 1.91 -2.50
C ASN A 320 -1.62 2.84 -1.49
N VAL A 321 -0.31 3.02 -1.62
CA VAL A 321 0.48 3.90 -0.74
C VAL A 321 0.05 5.37 -0.85
N ILE A 322 -0.27 5.86 -2.07
CA ILE A 322 -0.79 7.21 -2.27
C ILE A 322 -2.20 7.33 -1.70
N THR A 323 -3.07 6.34 -1.89
CA THR A 323 -4.43 6.32 -1.31
C THR A 323 -4.40 6.51 0.21
N LEU A 324 -3.46 5.87 0.92
CA LEU A 324 -3.31 6.03 2.37
C LEU A 324 -3.03 7.49 2.77
N ALA A 325 -2.13 8.17 2.05
CA ALA A 325 -1.82 9.57 2.29
C ALA A 325 -3.00 10.50 1.92
N MET A 326 -3.61 10.27 0.75
CA MET A 326 -4.73 11.07 0.26
C MET A 326 -5.95 10.98 1.17
N TYR A 327 -6.23 9.80 1.74
CA TYR A 327 -7.35 9.64 2.66
C TYR A 327 -7.23 10.59 3.87
N GLY A 328 -6.08 10.61 4.53
CA GLY A 328 -5.84 11.51 5.66
C GLY A 328 -5.85 12.97 5.24
N LEU A 329 -5.25 13.29 4.09
CA LEU A 329 -5.23 14.64 3.54
C LEU A 329 -6.63 15.18 3.25
N ILE A 330 -7.51 14.40 2.61
CA ILE A 330 -8.88 14.81 2.25
C ILE A 330 -9.78 14.88 3.49
N ASN A 331 -9.81 13.83 4.32
CA ASN A 331 -10.79 13.74 5.41
C ASN A 331 -10.45 14.68 6.57
N LEU A 332 -9.17 15.01 6.78
CA LEU A 332 -8.77 15.87 7.87
C LEU A 332 -8.73 17.37 7.50
N GLU A 333 -8.88 17.73 6.23
CA GLU A 333 -8.84 19.11 5.73
C GLU A 333 -10.16 19.88 6.04
N PRO A 334 -10.12 20.93 6.88
CA PRO A 334 -11.29 21.78 7.14
C PRO A 334 -11.58 22.82 6.05
N ASN A 335 -10.61 23.18 5.20
CA ASN A 335 -10.85 24.12 4.10
C ASN A 335 -11.53 23.37 2.93
N LEU A 336 -12.78 23.77 2.61
CA LEU A 336 -13.58 23.07 1.61
C LEU A 336 -13.00 23.16 0.19
N GLU A 337 -12.36 24.27 -0.18
CA GLU A 337 -11.74 24.43 -1.50
C GLU A 337 -10.52 23.50 -1.66
N LEU A 338 -9.65 23.44 -0.65
CA LEU A 338 -8.52 22.50 -0.64
C LEU A 338 -9.00 21.06 -0.62
N LYS A 339 -10.03 20.75 0.16
CA LYS A 339 -10.62 19.42 0.21
C LYS A 339 -11.16 19.00 -1.15
N GLU A 340 -11.88 19.87 -1.84
CA GLU A 340 -12.38 19.62 -3.20
C GLU A 340 -11.22 19.38 -4.16
N MET A 341 -10.17 20.22 -4.14
CA MET A 341 -8.97 20.04 -4.97
C MET A 341 -8.29 18.68 -4.73
N TYR A 342 -8.15 18.26 -3.46
CA TYR A 342 -7.54 16.97 -3.12
C TYR A 342 -8.42 15.79 -3.53
N THR A 343 -9.74 15.88 -3.36
CA THR A 343 -10.69 14.86 -3.82
C THR A 343 -10.60 14.71 -5.34
N ASP A 344 -10.65 15.82 -6.06
CA ASP A 344 -10.51 15.88 -7.51
C ASP A 344 -9.20 15.25 -8.01
N SER A 345 -8.11 15.55 -7.31
CA SER A 345 -6.79 14.98 -7.57
C SER A 345 -6.79 13.45 -7.38
N TYR A 346 -7.33 12.97 -6.26
CA TYR A 346 -7.48 11.54 -5.99
C TYR A 346 -8.32 10.84 -7.05
N ILE A 347 -9.45 11.43 -7.47
CA ILE A 347 -10.32 10.83 -8.48
C ILE A 347 -9.56 10.68 -9.80
N ARG A 348 -9.02 11.77 -10.33
CA ARG A 348 -8.35 11.78 -11.65
C ARG A 348 -7.11 10.90 -11.68
N SER A 349 -6.29 10.95 -10.64
CA SER A 349 -4.97 10.33 -10.67
C SER A 349 -4.98 8.92 -10.11
N ILE A 350 -5.88 8.59 -9.18
CA ILE A 350 -5.92 7.29 -8.50
C ILE A 350 -7.18 6.50 -8.85
N TYR A 351 -8.36 7.03 -8.52
CA TYR A 351 -9.58 6.23 -8.61
C TYR A 351 -9.95 5.90 -10.06
N ASP A 352 -9.85 6.85 -10.99
CA ASP A 352 -10.14 6.61 -12.42
C ASP A 352 -9.25 5.53 -13.04
N VAL A 353 -8.08 5.29 -12.44
CA VAL A 353 -7.11 4.28 -12.87
C VAL A 353 -7.43 2.89 -12.29
N VAL A 354 -8.09 2.83 -11.13
CA VAL A 354 -8.42 1.55 -10.45
C VAL A 354 -9.92 1.28 -10.34
N ARG A 355 -10.75 2.17 -10.89
CA ARG A 355 -12.17 1.92 -11.02
C ARG A 355 -12.32 0.60 -11.77
N TYR A 356 -13.17 -0.28 -11.26
CA TYR A 356 -13.49 -1.58 -11.85
C TYR A 356 -12.44 -2.68 -11.63
N HIS A 357 -11.43 -2.44 -10.81
CA HIS A 357 -10.42 -3.44 -10.43
C HIS A 357 -10.87 -4.39 -9.31
N ARG A 358 -12.17 -4.41 -8.96
CA ARG A 358 -12.75 -5.19 -7.84
C ARG A 358 -11.96 -5.02 -6.54
N ASN A 359 -11.72 -3.76 -6.20
CA ASN A 359 -10.90 -3.36 -5.06
C ASN A 359 -11.78 -2.64 -4.04
N ALA A 360 -12.29 -3.41 -3.07
CA ALA A 360 -13.24 -2.89 -2.08
C ALA A 360 -12.64 -1.75 -1.23
N PHE A 361 -11.32 -1.78 -0.98
CA PHE A 361 -10.63 -0.71 -0.27
C PHE A 361 -10.70 0.62 -1.04
N GLN A 362 -10.32 0.63 -2.31
CA GLN A 362 -10.38 1.83 -3.16
C GLN A 362 -11.83 2.30 -3.38
N ASN A 363 -12.75 1.36 -3.61
CA ASN A 363 -14.17 1.65 -3.82
C ASN A 363 -14.81 2.35 -2.61
N PHE A 364 -14.60 1.84 -1.40
CA PHE A 364 -15.15 2.46 -0.19
C PHE A 364 -14.52 3.82 0.11
N ILE A 365 -13.22 3.99 -0.18
CA ILE A 365 -12.58 5.31 -0.06
C ILE A 365 -13.19 6.29 -1.05
N TYR A 366 -13.34 5.91 -2.33
CA TYR A 366 -13.97 6.75 -3.34
C TYR A 366 -15.39 7.17 -2.94
N MET A 367 -16.22 6.21 -2.52
CA MET A 367 -17.58 6.51 -2.06
C MET A 367 -17.55 7.50 -0.88
N ASN A 368 -16.62 7.35 0.07
CA ASN A 368 -16.49 8.28 1.19
C ASN A 368 -16.07 9.68 0.72
N VAL A 369 -15.00 9.82 -0.06
CA VAL A 369 -14.45 11.15 -0.42
C VAL A 369 -15.37 11.93 -1.36
N THR A 370 -16.25 11.22 -2.09
CA THR A 370 -17.29 11.81 -2.93
C THR A 370 -18.62 12.04 -2.20
N GLY A 371 -18.74 11.58 -0.95
CA GLY A 371 -19.97 11.70 -0.17
C GLY A 371 -21.12 10.80 -0.65
N MET A 372 -20.82 9.75 -1.43
CA MET A 372 -21.81 8.78 -1.86
C MET A 372 -22.34 7.95 -0.69
N ASN A 373 -23.64 7.69 -0.70
CA ASN A 373 -24.29 6.77 0.20
C ASN A 373 -24.76 5.50 -0.55
N ARG A 374 -25.08 4.44 0.20
CA ARG A 374 -25.47 3.13 -0.36
C ARG A 374 -26.77 3.13 -1.18
N PHE A 375 -27.58 4.18 -1.10
CA PHE A 375 -28.83 4.33 -1.83
C PHE A 375 -28.67 5.11 -3.14
N ASP A 376 -27.50 5.71 -3.36
CA ASP A 376 -27.21 6.40 -4.62
C ASP A 376 -27.14 5.40 -5.77
N ILE A 377 -27.76 5.75 -6.89
CA ILE A 377 -27.82 4.89 -8.08
C ILE A 377 -26.41 4.59 -8.61
N GLU A 378 -25.55 5.61 -8.62
CA GLU A 378 -24.15 5.49 -9.06
C GLU A 378 -23.32 4.62 -8.11
N ALA A 379 -23.64 4.63 -6.81
CA ALA A 379 -22.96 3.83 -5.79
C ALA A 379 -23.37 2.34 -5.83
N ASN A 380 -24.57 2.01 -6.33
CA ASN A 380 -25.14 0.66 -6.26
C ASN A 380 -24.17 -0.42 -6.77
N MET A 381 -23.54 -0.14 -7.90
CA MET A 381 -22.68 -1.08 -8.58
C MET A 381 -21.30 -1.20 -7.90
N ILE A 382 -20.73 -0.08 -7.47
CA ILE A 382 -19.48 -0.02 -6.69
C ILE A 382 -19.65 -0.80 -5.37
N LEU A 383 -20.81 -0.64 -4.74
CA LEU A 383 -21.17 -1.33 -3.51
C LEU A 383 -21.32 -2.84 -3.73
N LYS A 384 -22.06 -3.27 -4.76
CA LYS A 384 -22.20 -4.69 -5.10
C LYS A 384 -20.85 -5.37 -5.33
N ASP A 385 -19.96 -4.74 -6.10
CA ASP A 385 -18.62 -5.28 -6.37
C ASP A 385 -17.77 -5.39 -5.11
N SER A 386 -17.86 -4.38 -4.22
CA SER A 386 -17.13 -4.37 -2.95
C SER A 386 -17.65 -5.43 -1.98
N LEU A 387 -18.97 -5.65 -1.92
CA LEU A 387 -19.60 -6.66 -1.08
C LEU A 387 -19.34 -8.08 -1.60
N ASP A 388 -19.35 -8.31 -2.92
CA ASP A 388 -18.92 -9.58 -3.52
C ASP A 388 -17.45 -9.88 -3.17
N ALA A 389 -16.58 -8.88 -3.25
CA ALA A 389 -15.16 -9.04 -2.91
C ALA A 389 -14.97 -9.43 -1.44
N LEU A 390 -15.69 -8.78 -0.51
CA LEU A 390 -15.66 -9.12 0.92
C LEU A 390 -16.24 -10.52 1.18
N GLN A 391 -17.38 -10.87 0.57
CA GLN A 391 -17.99 -12.20 0.72
C GLN A 391 -17.03 -13.31 0.28
N ARG A 392 -16.42 -13.17 -0.90
CA ARG A 392 -15.45 -14.14 -1.42
C ARG A 392 -14.19 -14.19 -0.57
N PHE A 393 -13.73 -13.05 -0.05
CA PHE A 393 -12.62 -13.01 0.91
C PHE A 393 -12.97 -13.87 2.13
N ALA A 394 -14.12 -13.62 2.73
CA ALA A 394 -14.56 -14.29 3.95
C ALA A 394 -14.69 -15.81 3.78
N GLU A 395 -15.03 -16.27 2.59
CA GLU A 395 -15.19 -17.70 2.30
C GLU A 395 -13.87 -18.42 2.01
N THR A 396 -12.93 -17.74 1.37
CA THR A 396 -11.79 -18.41 0.71
C THR A 396 -10.43 -18.10 1.33
N LYS A 397 -10.33 -17.05 2.15
CA LYS A 397 -9.06 -16.58 2.73
C LYS A 397 -8.99 -16.78 4.25
N TYR A 398 -9.66 -17.81 4.79
CA TYR A 398 -9.62 -18.16 6.20
C TYR A 398 -9.62 -19.69 6.39
N PRO A 399 -8.94 -20.25 7.42
CA PRO A 399 -8.04 -19.58 8.37
C PRO A 399 -6.65 -19.34 7.78
N ASN A 400 -6.29 -20.06 6.72
CA ASN A 400 -5.05 -19.85 6.00
C ASN A 400 -5.26 -18.80 4.91
N ARG A 401 -4.62 -17.64 5.05
CA ARG A 401 -4.63 -16.63 3.99
C ARG A 401 -3.84 -17.04 2.77
N ASN A 402 -2.77 -17.83 2.90
CA ASN A 402 -1.90 -18.19 1.77
C ASN A 402 -2.23 -19.56 1.14
N ASN A 403 -3.41 -20.13 1.42
CA ASN A 403 -3.81 -21.39 0.80
C ASN A 403 -3.92 -21.21 -0.72
N GLY A 404 -3.00 -21.84 -1.44
CA GLY A 404 -2.71 -21.65 -2.84
C GLY A 404 -3.92 -21.58 -3.76
N VAL A 405 -4.04 -20.46 -4.47
CA VAL A 405 -4.20 -20.55 -5.93
C VAL A 405 -2.83 -21.00 -6.43
N TYR A 406 -2.55 -22.29 -6.30
CA TYR A 406 -1.30 -22.85 -6.81
C TYR A 406 -1.26 -22.65 -8.31
N ASN A 407 -0.04 -22.50 -8.85
CA ASN A 407 0.34 -22.65 -10.25
C ASN A 407 -0.45 -23.77 -10.95
N THR A 408 -1.69 -23.49 -11.28
CA THR A 408 -2.38 -24.06 -12.41
C THR A 408 -1.72 -23.32 -13.57
N TRP A 409 -0.72 -23.97 -14.13
CA TRP A 409 0.03 -23.52 -15.29
C TRP A 409 -0.96 -23.02 -16.37
N TRP A 410 -0.49 -22.16 -17.27
CA TRP A 410 -1.22 -21.56 -18.41
C TRP A 410 -2.42 -22.35 -18.93
N ASP A 411 -2.27 -23.67 -19.00
CA ASP A 411 -3.22 -24.67 -19.47
C ASP A 411 -4.61 -24.63 -18.77
N ASP A 412 -4.70 -24.23 -17.49
CA ASP A 412 -5.97 -24.15 -16.74
C ASP A 412 -6.67 -22.76 -16.85
N PHE A 413 -6.00 -21.77 -17.45
CA PHE A 413 -6.45 -20.38 -17.53
C PHE A 413 -6.41 -19.81 -18.96
N GLU A 414 -6.28 -20.64 -20.00
CA GLU A 414 -6.23 -20.18 -21.40
C GLU A 414 -7.38 -19.22 -21.76
N ASP A 415 -8.55 -19.39 -21.14
CA ASP A 415 -9.73 -18.58 -21.36
C ASP A 415 -9.62 -17.17 -20.75
N ILE A 416 -8.93 -17.01 -19.61
CA ILE A 416 -8.81 -15.74 -18.89
C ILE A 416 -7.48 -15.01 -19.10
N VAL A 417 -6.45 -15.66 -19.64
CA VAL A 417 -5.13 -15.03 -19.90
C VAL A 417 -5.22 -14.06 -21.07
N ASP A 418 -4.68 -12.84 -20.93
CA ASP A 418 -4.64 -11.89 -22.04
C ASP A 418 -3.63 -12.33 -23.13
N PRO A 419 -4.09 -12.63 -24.36
CA PRO A 419 -3.20 -13.04 -25.45
C PRO A 419 -2.20 -11.95 -25.87
N ILE A 420 -2.53 -10.67 -25.65
CA ILE A 420 -1.61 -9.56 -25.90
C ILE A 420 -0.44 -9.65 -24.91
N SER A 421 -0.73 -9.84 -23.62
CA SER A 421 0.29 -9.99 -22.58
C SER A 421 1.26 -11.16 -22.84
N ILE A 422 0.77 -12.30 -23.35
CA ILE A 422 1.63 -13.42 -23.79
C ILE A 422 2.56 -12.96 -24.93
N THR A 423 2.00 -12.24 -25.91
CA THR A 423 2.74 -11.75 -27.07
C THR A 423 3.83 -10.76 -26.67
N VAL A 424 3.51 -9.83 -25.77
CA VAL A 424 4.44 -8.84 -25.23
C VAL A 424 5.51 -9.52 -24.39
N ASN A 425 5.15 -10.43 -23.47
CA ASN A 425 6.11 -11.20 -22.67
C ASN A 425 7.12 -11.98 -23.54
N LYS A 426 6.65 -12.71 -24.57
CA LYS A 426 7.53 -13.44 -25.52
C LYS A 426 8.47 -12.51 -26.31
N ARG A 427 8.06 -11.27 -26.54
CA ARG A 427 8.84 -10.27 -27.27
C ARG A 427 9.84 -9.53 -26.39
N MET A 428 9.46 -9.24 -25.14
CA MET A 428 10.26 -8.53 -24.14
C MET A 428 11.26 -9.43 -23.41
N SER A 429 10.97 -10.73 -23.29
CA SER A 429 11.90 -11.73 -22.74
C SER A 429 13.10 -12.05 -23.65
N ARG A 430 13.12 -11.50 -24.88
CA ARG A 430 14.30 -11.60 -25.76
C ARG A 430 15.35 -10.59 -25.30
N PRO A 431 16.63 -10.99 -25.16
CA PRO A 431 17.67 -10.10 -24.70
C PRO A 431 17.94 -9.02 -25.76
N ILE A 432 17.26 -7.87 -25.66
CA ILE A 432 17.71 -6.63 -26.29
C ILE A 432 18.86 -6.11 -25.41
N MET A 433 19.99 -6.81 -25.46
CA MET A 433 21.21 -6.56 -24.66
C MET A 433 21.76 -5.14 -24.81
N MET A 434 21.32 -4.36 -25.80
CA MET A 434 21.80 -2.99 -26.04
C MET A 434 21.03 -1.89 -25.28
N MET A 435 19.95 -2.21 -24.55
CA MET A 435 19.18 -1.22 -23.76
C MET A 435 19.30 -1.40 -22.23
N ASN A 436 20.25 -2.23 -21.80
CA ASN A 436 20.40 -2.65 -20.41
C ASN A 436 21.24 -1.70 -19.51
N PRO A 437 20.93 -0.40 -19.48
CA PRO A 437 21.01 0.34 -18.23
C PRO A 437 19.66 0.92 -17.78
N LEU A 438 18.61 0.87 -18.62
CA LEU A 438 17.27 1.38 -18.29
C LEU A 438 16.24 0.27 -18.01
N SER A 439 16.53 -0.97 -18.41
CA SER A 439 15.60 -2.11 -18.35
C SER A 439 15.73 -3.01 -17.10
N ALA A 440 16.52 -2.60 -16.10
CA ALA A 440 16.89 -3.48 -14.99
C ALA A 440 15.70 -3.96 -14.09
N HIS A 441 14.47 -3.46 -14.28
CA HIS A 441 13.36 -3.77 -13.36
C HIS A 441 11.97 -4.00 -14.00
N THR A 442 11.86 -4.28 -15.30
CA THR A 442 10.54 -4.52 -15.92
C THR A 442 10.47 -5.89 -16.58
N GLU A 443 10.42 -6.95 -15.76
CA GLU A 443 9.91 -8.24 -16.26
C GLU A 443 8.44 -8.06 -16.59
N PHE A 444 8.10 -8.09 -17.87
CA PHE A 444 6.71 -8.01 -18.30
C PHE A 444 5.98 -9.29 -17.88
N LYS A 445 5.18 -9.25 -16.81
CA LYS A 445 4.38 -10.38 -16.36
C LYS A 445 3.18 -10.57 -17.27
N ILE A 446 2.90 -11.83 -17.62
CA ILE A 446 1.65 -12.21 -18.28
C ILE A 446 0.50 -12.04 -17.27
N HIS A 447 -0.64 -11.53 -17.72
CA HIS A 447 -1.74 -11.14 -16.86
C HIS A 447 -3.10 -11.56 -17.43
N SER A 448 -4.14 -11.48 -16.61
CA SER A 448 -5.51 -11.80 -17.04
C SER A 448 -6.08 -10.71 -17.95
N LYS A 449 -7.11 -11.07 -18.73
CA LYS A 449 -7.95 -10.15 -19.52
C LYS A 449 -8.78 -9.21 -18.63
N TYR A 450 -9.19 -9.70 -17.46
CA TYR A 450 -10.15 -9.04 -16.57
C TYR A 450 -9.69 -9.11 -15.12
N ALA A 451 -10.09 -8.13 -14.31
CA ALA A 451 -9.78 -8.10 -12.89
C ALA A 451 -10.35 -9.35 -12.21
N LEU A 452 -9.48 -10.14 -11.57
CA LEU A 452 -9.85 -11.39 -10.93
C LEU A 452 -10.70 -11.12 -9.67
N PRO A 453 -11.74 -11.92 -9.39
CA PRO A 453 -12.40 -11.88 -8.09
C PRO A 453 -11.44 -12.33 -6.99
N ILE A 454 -11.67 -11.90 -5.74
CA ILE A 454 -10.75 -12.15 -4.61
C ILE A 454 -10.38 -13.63 -4.42
N ASN A 455 -11.32 -14.55 -4.63
CA ASN A 455 -11.06 -15.98 -4.50
C ASN A 455 -10.10 -16.54 -5.56
N ARG A 456 -9.79 -15.78 -6.60
CA ARG A 456 -8.81 -16.12 -7.65
C ARG A 456 -7.51 -15.32 -7.56
N ARG A 457 -7.39 -14.39 -6.59
CA ARG A 457 -6.16 -13.62 -6.39
C ARG A 457 -5.20 -14.35 -5.48
N GLY A 458 -3.90 -14.08 -5.68
CA GLY A 458 -2.89 -14.31 -4.67
C GLY A 458 -3.19 -13.59 -3.37
N SER A 459 -2.58 -14.02 -2.28
CA SER A 459 -2.79 -13.40 -0.97
C SER A 459 -1.52 -12.72 -0.51
N GLY A 460 -1.55 -11.43 -0.18
CA GLY A 460 -0.40 -10.71 0.39
C GLY A 460 -0.65 -10.23 1.81
N SER A 461 0.33 -9.49 2.36
CA SER A 461 0.17 -8.76 3.63
C SER A 461 -1.04 -7.82 3.58
N PHE A 462 -1.32 -7.25 2.40
CA PHE A 462 -2.52 -6.46 2.15
C PHE A 462 -3.02 -6.66 0.71
N ILE A 463 -3.98 -7.55 0.47
CA ILE A 463 -4.36 -7.99 -0.89
C ILE A 463 -4.80 -6.86 -1.82
N TRP A 464 -5.27 -5.74 -1.26
CA TRP A 464 -5.77 -4.60 -2.03
C TRP A 464 -4.64 -3.75 -2.65
N GLN A 465 -3.39 -4.02 -2.32
CA GLN A 465 -2.22 -3.41 -2.95
C GLN A 465 -1.74 -4.17 -4.20
N ASP A 466 -2.24 -5.39 -4.39
CA ASP A 466 -1.76 -6.29 -5.43
C ASP A 466 -2.62 -6.11 -6.68
N SER A 467 -1.97 -6.26 -7.85
CA SER A 467 -2.67 -6.16 -9.12
C SER A 467 -3.74 -7.25 -9.22
N PRO A 468 -5.01 -6.91 -9.50
CA PRO A 468 -6.06 -7.90 -9.64
C PRO A 468 -5.93 -8.74 -10.91
N PHE A 469 -4.94 -8.43 -11.77
CA PHE A 469 -4.70 -9.11 -13.03
C PHE A 469 -3.56 -10.14 -12.95
N GLU A 470 -2.88 -10.24 -11.79
CA GLU A 470 -1.78 -11.16 -11.62
C GLU A 470 -2.27 -12.61 -11.62
N LEU A 471 -1.70 -13.43 -12.51
CA LEU A 471 -2.04 -14.85 -12.69
C LEU A 471 -1.10 -15.80 -11.96
N ASN A 472 0.16 -15.39 -11.74
CA ASN A 472 1.17 -16.23 -11.12
C ASN A 472 1.32 -15.84 -9.66
N TYR A 473 0.91 -16.73 -8.76
CA TYR A 473 1.19 -16.60 -7.35
C TYR A 473 1.92 -17.83 -6.83
N ASP A 474 3.14 -17.63 -6.32
CA ASP A 474 3.84 -18.66 -5.58
C ASP A 474 3.31 -18.70 -4.15
N GLY A 475 2.11 -19.28 -3.99
CA GLY A 475 1.57 -19.61 -2.67
C GLY A 475 2.47 -20.60 -1.94
N ASP A 476 2.44 -20.59 -0.61
CA ASP A 476 3.19 -21.56 0.19
C ASP A 476 2.62 -22.96 -0.01
N LYS A 477 3.35 -23.81 -0.75
CA LYS A 477 3.01 -25.22 -1.04
C LYS A 477 2.76 -26.06 0.21
N GLU A 478 3.33 -25.65 1.34
CA GLU A 478 3.13 -26.34 2.61
C GLU A 478 1.90 -25.83 3.38
N SER A 479 1.27 -24.75 2.93
CA SER A 479 0.13 -24.12 3.59
C SER A 479 0.41 -23.73 5.05
N LYS A 480 1.65 -23.32 5.37
CA LYS A 480 2.09 -22.96 6.73
C LYS A 480 2.32 -21.48 6.91
N TYR A 481 2.61 -20.75 5.84
CA TYR A 481 2.78 -19.31 5.87
C TYR A 481 1.42 -18.61 5.76
N CYS A 482 1.13 -17.67 6.66
CA CYS A 482 -0.14 -16.96 6.72
C CYS A 482 0.09 -15.46 6.87
N PHE A 483 -0.71 -14.70 6.14
CA PHE A 483 -0.81 -13.26 6.27
C PHE A 483 -1.82 -12.87 7.37
N PRO A 484 -1.67 -11.68 7.98
CA PRO A 484 -2.44 -11.23 9.14
C PRO A 484 -3.96 -11.14 8.95
N GLY A 485 -4.46 -10.67 7.80
CA GLY A 485 -5.90 -10.47 7.57
C GLY A 485 -6.42 -9.08 7.92
N ASN A 486 -5.52 -8.12 8.23
CA ASN A 486 -5.87 -6.72 8.46
C ASN A 486 -6.45 -6.03 7.21
N ASP A 487 -6.21 -6.56 6.02
CA ASP A 487 -6.84 -6.14 4.77
C ASP A 487 -8.34 -6.44 4.71
N TYR A 488 -8.79 -7.52 5.34
CA TYR A 488 -10.23 -7.77 5.48
C TYR A 488 -10.84 -6.90 6.56
N THR A 489 -10.24 -6.90 7.77
CA THR A 489 -10.83 -6.20 8.92
C THR A 489 -10.90 -4.70 8.69
N LEU A 490 -9.87 -4.07 8.10
CA LEU A 490 -9.89 -2.65 7.73
C LEU A 490 -11.08 -2.32 6.82
N VAL A 491 -11.26 -3.07 5.72
CA VAL A 491 -12.29 -2.77 4.72
C VAL A 491 -13.69 -3.08 5.26
N TYR A 492 -13.84 -4.16 6.01
CA TYR A 492 -15.11 -4.50 6.65
C TYR A 492 -15.55 -3.40 7.64
N TRP A 493 -14.68 -2.99 8.56
CA TRP A 493 -15.04 -1.94 9.54
C TRP A 493 -15.21 -0.58 8.91
N MET A 494 -14.43 -0.24 7.88
CA MET A 494 -14.66 0.96 7.08
C MET A 494 -16.07 0.93 6.46
N GLY A 495 -16.47 -0.21 5.87
CA GLY A 495 -17.82 -0.38 5.31
C GLY A 495 -18.93 -0.25 6.35
N ARG A 496 -18.73 -0.79 7.56
CA ARG A 496 -19.67 -0.64 8.69
C ARG A 496 -19.75 0.80 9.20
N TYR A 497 -18.60 1.46 9.33
CA TYR A 497 -18.52 2.84 9.79
C TYR A 497 -19.29 3.78 8.86
N TYR A 498 -19.09 3.66 7.55
CA TYR A 498 -19.77 4.45 6.52
C TYR A 498 -21.17 3.94 6.14
N TYR A 499 -21.72 2.97 6.87
CA TYR A 499 -23.04 2.37 6.62
C TYR A 499 -23.22 1.66 5.27
N TYR A 500 -22.14 1.41 4.53
CA TYR A 500 -22.15 0.55 3.33
C TYR A 500 -22.52 -0.89 3.69
N ILE A 501 -22.13 -1.31 4.89
CA ILE A 501 -22.53 -2.56 5.53
C ILE A 501 -23.47 -2.20 6.70
N PRO A 502 -24.67 -2.80 6.79
CA PRO A 502 -25.62 -2.52 7.86
C PRO A 502 -25.15 -3.01 9.23
N ASP A 503 -25.71 -2.43 10.29
CA ASP A 503 -25.51 -2.89 11.67
C ASP A 503 -26.51 -4.02 12.00
N GLY A 504 -26.12 -5.29 11.83
CA GLY A 504 -26.91 -6.48 12.22
C GLY A 504 -28.06 -6.89 11.26
N GLU A 505 -28.62 -8.09 11.50
CA GLU A 505 -29.82 -8.61 10.81
C GLU A 505 -31.09 -7.99 11.40
N GLY A 506 -31.55 -6.87 10.84
CA GLY A 506 -32.83 -6.32 11.27
C GLY A 506 -33.18 -4.98 10.65
N ASN A 507 -34.01 -5.05 9.61
CA ASN A 507 -34.81 -3.95 9.05
C ASN A 507 -34.06 -2.67 8.66
N TYR A 508 -33.71 -2.58 7.38
CA TYR A 508 -33.37 -1.31 6.75
C TYR A 508 -34.30 -1.09 5.56
N THR A 509 -35.45 -0.47 5.85
CA THR A 509 -36.26 0.25 4.86
C THR A 509 -35.57 1.53 4.44
#